data_AF-A0A935TQZ4-F1
#
_entry.id   AF-A0A935TQZ4-F1
#
_cell.length_a   1.000
_cell.length_b   1.000
_cell.length_c   1.000
_cell.angle_alpha   90.00
_cell.angle_beta   90.00
_cell.angle_gamma   90.00
#
_symmetry.space_group_name_H-M   'P 1'
#
loop_
_entity.id
_entity.type
_entity.pdbx_description
1 polymer ?
#
loop_
_entity_poly.entity_id
_entity_poly.type
_entity_poly.pdbx_seq_one_letter_code
_entity_poly.pdbx_strand_id
1 'polypeptide(L)'
;MPKVVLTQCTATVDEPDCNLSASADGTPVSCHGGNNGTATATPTGNNGAVTYLWSNGATTQTISGLSAGTYTVTITDAVNCTAIASYTVTEPL
;
A
#
# COMPACT_ATOMS: atom_id res chain seq x y z
N MET A 1 -34.83 15.07 -39.01
CA MET A 1 -33.65 15.54 -38.25
C MET A 1 -33.08 14.36 -37.46
N PRO A 2 -31.99 13.73 -37.93
CA PRO A 2 -31.42 12.56 -37.27
C PRO A 2 -30.81 12.97 -35.91
N LYS A 3 -31.27 12.31 -34.85
CA LYS A 3 -30.73 12.41 -33.49
C LYS A 3 -29.36 11.73 -33.51
N VAL A 4 -28.30 12.53 -33.36
CA VAL A 4 -26.95 12.06 -33.10
C VAL A 4 -27.01 11.15 -31.86
N VAL A 5 -26.87 9.85 -32.06
CA VAL A 5 -26.64 8.91 -30.97
C VAL A 5 -25.15 9.01 -30.67
N LEU A 6 -24.80 9.65 -29.54
CA LEU A 6 -23.43 9.69 -29.08
C LEU A 6 -22.99 8.26 -28.76
N THR A 7 -22.25 7.64 -29.68
CA THR A 7 -21.38 6.51 -29.36
C THR A 7 -20.44 7.00 -28.28
N GLN A 8 -20.58 6.48 -27.07
CA GLN A 8 -19.61 6.70 -26.01
C GLN A 8 -18.27 6.16 -26.50
N CYS A 9 -17.33 7.07 -26.75
CA CYS A 9 -15.93 6.69 -26.90
C CYS A 9 -15.49 6.23 -25.51
N THR A 10 -15.47 4.92 -25.26
CA THR A 10 -14.85 4.37 -24.06
C THR A 10 -13.36 4.62 -24.18
N ALA A 11 -12.92 5.80 -23.75
CA ALA A 11 -11.54 6.05 -23.44
C ALA A 11 -11.23 5.12 -22.25
N THR A 12 -10.60 3.98 -22.52
CA THR A 12 -9.71 3.41 -21.52
C THR A 12 -8.68 4.50 -21.26
N VAL A 13 -8.82 5.16 -20.12
CA VAL A 13 -7.78 6.02 -19.58
C VAL A 13 -6.59 5.08 -19.37
N ASP A 14 -5.69 5.08 -20.33
CA ASP A 14 -4.33 4.62 -20.19
C ASP A 14 -3.63 5.65 -19.29
N GLU A 15 -4.00 5.66 -18.00
CA GLU A 15 -3.15 6.21 -16.95
C GLU A 15 -1.90 5.33 -16.96
N PRO A 16 -0.71 5.93 -17.12
CA PRO A 16 0.49 5.25 -17.60
C PRO A 16 0.73 3.94 -16.83
N ASP A 17 0.53 2.79 -17.47
CA ASP A 17 0.85 1.39 -17.07
C ASP A 17 1.08 1.09 -15.57
N CYS A 18 0.33 1.72 -14.67
CA CYS A 18 0.58 1.67 -13.24
C CYS A 18 -0.43 0.77 -12.54
N ASN A 19 -0.31 -0.53 -12.76
CA ASN A 19 -1.19 -1.50 -12.12
C ASN A 19 -0.71 -1.92 -10.72
N LEU A 20 0.14 -1.11 -10.09
CA LEU A 20 0.65 -1.30 -8.74
C LEU A 20 -0.42 -0.96 -7.70
N SER A 21 -0.78 -1.95 -6.89
CA SER A 21 -1.59 -1.80 -5.70
C SER A 21 -0.83 -2.29 -4.47
N ALA A 22 -1.21 -1.82 -3.28
CA ALA A 22 -0.59 -2.22 -2.02
C ALA A 22 -1.64 -2.45 -0.94
N SER A 23 -1.48 -3.51 -0.16
CA SER A 23 -2.17 -3.70 1.12
C SER A 23 -1.15 -3.78 2.26
N ALA A 24 -1.59 -3.47 3.48
CA ALA A 24 -0.77 -3.59 4.67
C ALA A 24 -1.57 -4.25 5.79
N ASP A 25 -1.01 -5.32 6.35
CA ASP A 25 -1.63 -6.15 7.38
C ASP A 25 -0.59 -6.46 8.47
N GLY A 26 -1.02 -6.86 9.65
CA GLY A 26 -0.08 -7.03 10.75
C GLY A 26 -0.70 -7.58 12.03
N THR A 27 0.06 -7.50 13.11
CA THR A 27 -0.37 -7.91 14.45
C THR A 27 -0.35 -6.73 15.42
N PRO A 28 -1.37 -6.61 16.29
CA PRO A 28 -1.37 -5.61 17.36
C PRO A 28 -0.28 -5.90 18.41
N VAL A 29 -0.01 -4.94 19.29
CA VAL A 29 0.84 -5.19 20.46
C VAL A 29 0.09 -6.04 21.50
N SER A 30 0.82 -6.87 22.26
CA SER A 30 0.20 -7.78 23.24
C SER A 30 -0.14 -7.12 24.58
N CYS A 31 0.42 -5.95 24.87
CA CYS A 31 0.19 -5.20 26.09
C CYS A 31 0.26 -3.69 25.83
N HIS A 32 -0.37 -2.91 26.71
CA HIS A 32 -0.27 -1.46 26.68
C HIS A 32 1.19 -1.01 26.78
N GLY A 33 1.63 -0.16 25.85
CA GLY A 33 3.04 0.25 25.75
C GLY A 33 4.00 -0.84 25.26
N GLY A 34 3.47 -1.97 24.78
CA GLY A 34 4.26 -3.00 24.13
C GLY A 34 4.90 -2.52 22.82
N ASN A 35 5.90 -3.28 22.37
CA ASN A 35 6.64 -3.02 21.13
C ASN A 35 6.77 -4.28 20.29
N ASN A 36 5.81 -5.20 20.39
CA ASN A 36 5.82 -6.48 19.68
C ASN A 36 4.81 -6.53 18.52
N GLY A 37 4.31 -5.36 18.09
CA GLY A 37 3.47 -5.25 16.91
C GLY A 37 4.27 -5.51 15.63
N THR A 38 3.55 -5.89 14.56
CA THR A 38 4.13 -6.11 13.23
C THR A 38 3.27 -5.46 12.17
N ALA A 39 3.88 -5.12 11.03
CA ALA A 39 3.18 -4.74 9.81
C ALA A 39 3.92 -5.31 8.60
N THR A 40 3.17 -5.80 7.63
CA THR A 40 3.64 -6.44 6.39
C THR A 40 2.92 -5.80 5.23
N ALA A 41 3.70 -5.32 4.26
CA ALA A 41 3.20 -4.72 3.04
C ALA A 41 3.14 -5.74 1.91
N THR A 42 1.97 -5.96 1.31
CA THR A 42 1.80 -6.87 0.18
C THR A 42 1.49 -6.05 -1.09
N PRO A 43 2.44 -5.92 -2.02
CA PRO A 43 2.17 -5.34 -3.32
C PRO A 43 1.40 -6.33 -4.20
N THR A 44 0.45 -5.84 -4.99
CA THR A 44 -0.31 -6.62 -5.98
C THR A 44 -0.30 -5.91 -7.33
N GLY A 45 -0.53 -6.69 -8.40
CA GLY A 45 -0.54 -6.20 -9.78
C GLY A 45 0.82 -6.15 -10.47
N ASN A 46 1.94 -6.13 -9.73
CA ASN A 46 3.27 -6.01 -10.36
C ASN A 46 3.92 -7.36 -10.65
N ASN A 47 4.70 -7.40 -11.72
CA ASN A 47 5.53 -8.54 -12.10
C ASN A 47 7.02 -8.35 -11.77
N GLY A 48 7.42 -7.23 -11.14
CA GLY A 48 8.81 -6.80 -10.97
C GLY A 48 9.28 -6.62 -9.53
N ALA A 49 10.57 -6.27 -9.40
CA ALA A 49 11.16 -5.89 -8.11
C ALA A 49 10.56 -4.56 -7.64
N VAL A 50 10.24 -4.49 -6.34
CA VAL A 50 9.72 -3.29 -5.70
C VAL A 50 10.62 -2.88 -4.54
N THR A 51 10.53 -1.60 -4.20
CA THR A 51 11.17 -0.99 -3.03
C THR A 51 10.10 -0.58 -2.04
N TYR A 52 10.39 -0.73 -0.75
CA TYR A 52 9.50 -0.34 0.33
C TYR A 52 10.10 0.86 1.05
N LEU A 53 9.25 1.80 1.47
CA LEU A 53 9.62 2.88 2.37
C LEU A 53 8.51 3.08 3.39
N TRP A 54 8.76 2.64 4.62
CA TRP A 54 7.86 2.82 5.74
C TRP A 54 8.05 4.20 6.40
N SER A 55 7.02 4.69 7.08
CA SER A 55 7.06 5.94 7.84
C SER A 55 8.11 5.96 8.96
N ASN A 56 8.55 4.79 9.42
CA ASN A 56 9.65 4.64 10.38
C ASN A 56 11.04 4.55 9.73
N GLY A 57 11.13 4.72 8.41
CA GLY A 57 12.37 4.66 7.63
C GLY A 57 12.83 3.25 7.24
N ALA A 58 12.10 2.20 7.60
CA ALA A 58 12.43 0.84 7.19
C ALA A 58 12.12 0.62 5.70
N THR A 59 12.90 -0.26 5.06
CA THR A 59 12.77 -0.57 3.63
C THR A 59 12.51 -2.06 3.35
N THR A 60 12.06 -2.79 4.38
CA THR A 60 11.72 -4.21 4.30
C THR A 60 10.22 -4.40 4.04
N GLN A 61 9.85 -5.56 3.48
CA GLN A 61 8.45 -5.92 3.27
C GLN A 61 7.67 -6.00 4.60
N THR A 62 8.29 -6.61 5.61
CA THR A 62 7.76 -6.72 6.96
C THR A 62 8.60 -5.89 7.92
N ILE A 63 7.93 -5.15 8.79
CA ILE A 63 8.49 -4.45 9.93
C ILE A 63 7.92 -5.06 11.22
N SER A 64 8.77 -5.23 12.21
CA SER A 64 8.43 -5.78 13.52
C SER A 64 9.05 -4.90 14.60
N GLY A 65 8.69 -5.15 15.86
CA GLY A 65 9.17 -4.30 16.94
C GLY A 65 8.37 -3.01 17.09
N LEU A 66 7.12 -2.99 16.61
CA LEU A 66 6.32 -1.77 16.51
C LEU A 66 5.51 -1.52 17.77
N SER A 67 5.49 -0.26 18.21
CA SER A 67 4.52 0.24 19.19
C SER A 67 3.20 0.59 18.51
N ALA A 68 2.14 0.75 19.31
CA ALA A 68 0.85 1.20 18.81
C ALA A 68 0.98 2.52 18.02
N GLY A 69 0.35 2.57 16.85
CA GLY A 69 0.49 3.68 15.92
C GLY A 69 0.18 3.28 14.48
N THR A 70 0.07 4.28 13.61
CA THR A 70 -0.16 4.08 12.18
C THR A 70 1.15 4.07 11.42
N TYR A 71 1.40 2.99 10.70
CA TYR A 71 2.57 2.82 9.84
C TYR A 71 2.13 2.83 8.39
N THR A 72 2.64 3.80 7.64
CA THR A 72 2.36 3.97 6.22
C THR A 72 3.57 3.48 5.42
N VAL A 73 3.32 2.71 4.37
CA VAL A 73 4.35 2.24 3.44
C VAL A 73 4.10 2.86 2.07
N THR A 74 5.16 3.37 1.46
CA THR A 74 5.19 3.71 0.05
C THR A 74 5.97 2.60 -0.65
N ILE A 75 5.30 1.89 -1.55
CA ILE A 75 5.91 0.88 -2.41
C ILE A 75 6.18 1.54 -3.75
N THR A 76 7.42 1.48 -4.23
CA THR A 76 7.79 1.98 -5.55
C THR A 76 8.35 0.85 -6.39
N ASP A 77 7.86 0.65 -7.61
CA ASP A 77 8.37 -0.37 -8.52
C ASP A 77 9.52 0.13 -9.42
N ALA A 78 9.97 -0.75 -10.32
CA ALA A 78 11.06 -0.47 -11.26
C ALA A 78 10.72 0.53 -12.38
N VAL A 79 9.44 0.80 -12.64
CA VAL A 79 8.98 1.80 -13.63
C VAL A 79 8.51 3.10 -12.95
N ASN A 80 8.90 3.30 -11.70
CA ASN A 80 8.56 4.47 -10.87
C ASN A 80 7.07 4.61 -10.53
N CYS A 81 6.33 3.51 -10.60
CA CYS A 81 4.98 3.44 -10.08
C CYS A 81 4.98 3.37 -8.56
N THR A 82 4.06 4.09 -7.93
CA THR A 82 3.95 4.13 -6.47
C THR A 82 2.57 3.69 -5.99
N ALA A 83 2.53 2.77 -5.02
CA ALA A 83 1.33 2.52 -4.23
C ALA A 83 1.60 2.81 -2.75
N ILE A 84 0.55 3.26 -2.07
CA ILE A 84 0.60 3.59 -0.65
C ILE A 84 -0.39 2.69 0.08
N ALA A 85 0.07 2.08 1.17
CA ALA A 85 -0.78 1.36 2.10
C ALA A 85 -0.46 1.78 3.54
N SER A 86 -1.38 1.52 4.46
CA SER A 86 -1.17 1.83 5.88
C SER A 86 -1.77 0.76 6.75
N TYR A 87 -1.07 0.42 7.84
CA TYR A 87 -1.57 -0.46 8.88
C TYR A 87 -1.51 0.26 10.24
N THR A 88 -2.60 0.18 11.00
CA THR A 88 -2.64 0.71 12.37
C THR A 88 -2.42 -0.42 13.35
N VAL A 89 -1.28 -0.40 14.02
CA VAL A 89 -0.99 -1.28 15.14
C VAL A 89 -1.81 -0.79 16.32
N THR A 90 -2.77 -1.59 16.79
CA THR A 90 -3.57 -1.29 17.98
C THR A 90 -2.94 -1.89 19.22
N GLU A 91 -3.33 -1.37 20.39
CA GLU A 91 -2.99 -1.92 21.70
C GLU A 91 -4.23 -2.25 22.54
N PRO A 92 -4.12 -3.15 23.53
CA PRO A 92 -5.17 -3.38 24.50
C PRO A 92 -5.44 -2.12 25.34
N LEU A 93 -6.71 -1.83 25.61
CA LEU A 93 -7.17 -0.76 26.50
C LEU A 93 -6.99 -1.13 27.98
#